data_AF-A0A2G5WHM1-F1
#
_entry.id   AF-A0A2G5WHM1-F1
#
_cell.length_a   1.000
_cell.length_b   1.000
_cell.length_c   1.000
_cell.angle_alpha   90.00
_cell.angle_beta   90.00
_cell.angle_gamma   90.00
#
_symmetry.space_group_name_H-M   'P 1'
#
loop_
_entity.id
_entity.type
_entity.pdbx_description
1 polymer ?
#
loop_
_entity_poly.entity_id
_entity_poly.type
_entity_poly.pdbx_seq_one_letter_code
_entity_poly.pdbx_strand_id
1 'polypeptide(L)'
;MITVRELFDYASETDMSLTAHSIYWAIMNKKIRFDENSEKLNDIVFDQPAIQQMMKENKLRIGRIKLYVMETKHPGWFAFYLAEHSLDVYRLHEELFREPGVKVTQADRLMVRLMACAETGKEESLYDYRKGVSLFPWYVGHVMAGERVLHRM
;
A
#
# COMPACT_ATOMS: atom_id res chain seq x y z
N MET A 1 -15.35 22.55 -0.89
CA MET A 1 -15.20 22.21 -2.32
C MET A 1 -14.00 21.29 -2.42
N ILE A 2 -14.15 20.09 -2.99
CA ILE A 2 -13.05 19.14 -3.19
C ILE A 2 -12.68 19.20 -4.67
N THR A 3 -11.39 19.33 -4.97
CA THR A 3 -10.88 19.32 -6.34
C THR A 3 -10.73 17.90 -6.87
N VAL A 4 -10.71 17.76 -8.19
CA VAL A 4 -10.40 16.46 -8.83
C VAL A 4 -9.03 15.95 -8.42
N ARG A 5 -8.05 16.83 -8.21
CA ARG A 5 -6.72 16.47 -7.68
C ARG A 5 -6.82 15.82 -6.31
N GLU A 6 -7.47 16.46 -5.36
CA GLU A 6 -7.60 15.93 -3.99
C GLU A 6 -8.31 14.57 -3.99
N LEU A 7 -9.35 14.40 -4.81
CA LEU A 7 -10.04 13.12 -4.93
C LEU A 7 -9.18 12.05 -5.61
N PHE A 8 -8.41 12.41 -6.63
CA PHE A 8 -7.50 11.50 -7.32
C PHE A 8 -6.38 11.01 -6.40
N ASP A 9 -5.76 11.92 -5.67
CA ASP A 9 -4.68 11.62 -4.72
C ASP A 9 -5.23 10.70 -3.61
N TYR A 10 -6.38 11.04 -3.02
CA TYR A 10 -7.05 10.19 -2.04
C TYR A 10 -7.35 8.78 -2.59
N ALA A 11 -7.94 8.68 -3.78
CA ALA A 11 -8.29 7.39 -4.39
C ALA A 11 -7.05 6.54 -4.73
N SER A 12 -5.97 7.19 -5.18
CA SER A 12 -4.72 6.52 -5.51
C SER A 12 -4.01 6.02 -4.27
N GLU A 13 -3.99 6.83 -3.21
CA GLU A 13 -3.40 6.44 -1.94
C GLU A 13 -4.17 5.28 -1.31
N THR A 14 -5.50 5.40 -1.20
CA THR A 14 -6.38 4.44 -0.50
C THR A 14 -6.75 3.21 -1.32
N ASP A 15 -5.98 2.96 -2.39
CA ASP A 15 -6.13 1.82 -3.27
C ASP A 15 -7.55 1.67 -3.87
N MET A 16 -8.29 2.79 -4.02
CA MET A 16 -9.59 2.87 -4.70
C MET A 16 -9.40 2.83 -6.22
N SER A 17 -8.96 1.67 -6.70
CA SER A 17 -8.48 1.48 -8.08
C SER A 17 -9.49 1.93 -9.14
N LEU A 18 -10.77 1.59 -9.00
CA LEU A 18 -11.79 2.01 -9.96
C LEU A 18 -11.89 3.54 -10.04
N THR A 19 -12.05 4.20 -8.89
CA THR A 19 -12.17 5.66 -8.81
C THR A 19 -10.96 6.37 -9.39
N ALA A 20 -9.75 5.95 -9.01
CA ALA A 20 -8.52 6.55 -9.51
C ALA A 20 -8.37 6.37 -11.03
N HIS A 21 -8.63 5.17 -11.56
CA HIS A 21 -8.55 4.92 -13.01
C HIS A 21 -9.65 5.65 -13.79
N SER A 22 -10.86 5.79 -13.25
CA SER A 22 -11.93 6.59 -13.86
C SER A 22 -11.54 8.07 -13.96
N ILE A 23 -10.98 8.65 -12.90
CA ILE A 23 -10.52 10.04 -12.92
C ILE A 23 -9.37 10.22 -13.91
N TYR A 24 -8.38 9.33 -13.89
CA TYR A 24 -7.27 9.38 -14.83
C TYR A 24 -7.74 9.27 -16.29
N TRP A 25 -8.70 8.38 -16.59
CA TRP A 25 -9.30 8.29 -17.91
C TRP A 25 -9.99 9.60 -18.32
N ALA A 26 -10.76 10.22 -17.42
CA ALA A 26 -11.47 11.48 -17.71
C ALA A 26 -10.49 12.62 -18.03
N ILE A 27 -9.38 12.70 -17.30
CA ILE A 27 -8.32 13.69 -17.53
C ILE A 27 -7.62 13.45 -18.87
N MET A 28 -7.22 12.21 -19.15
CA MET A 28 -6.55 11.84 -20.40
C MET A 28 -7.43 12.12 -21.64
N ASN A 29 -8.75 12.00 -21.48
CA ASN A 29 -9.73 12.29 -22.53
C ASN A 29 -10.22 13.76 -22.50
N LYS A 30 -9.55 14.64 -21.73
CA LYS A 30 -9.86 16.07 -21.62
C LYS A 30 -11.32 16.36 -21.23
N LYS A 31 -11.95 15.45 -20.49
CA LYS A 31 -13.32 15.60 -19.98
C LYS A 31 -13.39 16.47 -18.74
N ILE A 32 -12.29 16.56 -17.98
CA ILE A 32 -12.14 17.35 -16.77
C ILE A 32 -10.67 17.68 -16.51
N ARG A 33 -10.39 18.74 -15.75
CA ARG A 33 -9.05 19.11 -15.28
C ARG A 33 -8.91 18.91 -13.76
N PHE A 34 -7.67 18.84 -13.30
CA PHE A 34 -7.34 18.61 -11.88
C PHE A 34 -7.82 19.73 -10.94
N ASP A 35 -7.88 20.97 -11.42
CA ASP A 35 -8.27 22.16 -10.66
C ASP A 35 -9.79 22.35 -10.53
N GLU A 36 -10.58 21.54 -11.24
CA GLU A 36 -12.04 21.64 -11.22
C GLU A 36 -12.65 20.94 -10.00
N ASN A 37 -13.90 21.31 -9.67
CA ASN A 37 -14.69 20.65 -8.63
C ASN A 37 -14.95 19.19 -9.03
N SER A 38 -14.71 18.27 -8.09
CA SER A 38 -14.91 16.83 -8.29
C SER A 38 -16.36 16.44 -8.59
N GLU A 39 -17.35 17.25 -8.20
CA GLU A 39 -18.76 17.02 -8.50
C GLU A 39 -19.06 16.96 -10.01
N LYS A 40 -18.24 17.63 -10.85
CA LYS A 40 -18.37 17.57 -12.31
C LYS A 40 -18.10 16.17 -12.89
N LEU A 41 -17.48 15.27 -12.13
CA LEU A 41 -17.30 13.88 -12.54
C LEU A 41 -18.64 13.17 -12.74
N ASN A 42 -19.71 13.61 -12.05
CA ASN A 42 -21.05 13.03 -12.19
C ASN A 42 -21.68 13.26 -13.57
N ASP A 43 -21.23 14.30 -14.28
CA ASP A 43 -21.74 14.67 -15.60
C ASP A 43 -21.00 13.95 -16.75
N ILE A 44 -19.96 13.18 -16.43
CA ILE A 44 -19.11 12.52 -17.42
C ILE A 44 -19.66 11.14 -17.77
N VAL A 45 -19.84 10.89 -19.07
CA VAL A 45 -20.08 9.54 -19.59
C VAL A 45 -18.74 8.80 -19.69
N PHE A 46 -18.55 7.82 -18.81
CA PHE A 46 -17.34 7.02 -18.72
C PHE A 46 -17.34 5.82 -19.68
N ASP A 47 -16.22 5.60 -20.38
CA ASP A 47 -15.96 4.37 -21.12
C ASP A 47 -15.50 3.27 -20.15
N GLN A 48 -16.47 2.49 -19.66
CA GLN A 48 -16.22 1.41 -18.71
C GLN A 48 -15.27 0.34 -19.27
N PRO A 49 -15.43 -0.17 -20.52
CA PRO A 49 -14.46 -1.09 -21.11
C PRO A 49 -13.00 -0.58 -21.07
N ALA A 50 -12.77 0.68 -21.47
CA ALA A 50 -11.43 1.26 -21.45
C ALA A 50 -10.87 1.37 -20.02
N ILE A 51 -11.68 1.83 -19.07
CA ILE A 51 -11.27 1.95 -17.65
C ILE A 51 -10.92 0.58 -17.07
N GLN A 52 -11.76 -0.43 -17.33
CA GLN A 52 -11.50 -1.79 -16.87
C GLN A 52 -10.21 -2.37 -17.46
N GLN A 53 -9.90 -2.07 -18.73
CA GLN A 53 -8.62 -2.47 -19.32
C GLN A 53 -7.44 -1.77 -18.64
N MET A 54 -7.55 -0.47 -18.36
CA MET A 54 -6.50 0.28 -17.65
C MET A 54 -6.27 -0.24 -16.23
N MET A 55 -7.34 -0.64 -15.53
CA MET A 55 -7.26 -1.28 -14.21
C MET A 55 -6.56 -2.65 -14.29
N LYS A 56 -6.90 -3.48 -15.28
CA LYS A 56 -6.26 -4.80 -15.49
C LYS A 56 -4.76 -4.67 -15.73
N GLU A 57 -4.36 -3.66 -16.48
CA GLU A 57 -2.95 -3.35 -16.74
C GLU A 57 -2.27 -2.62 -15.56
N ASN A 58 -3.04 -2.28 -14.52
CA ASN A 58 -2.64 -1.45 -13.39
C ASN A 58 -1.84 -0.22 -13.83
N LYS A 59 -2.40 0.56 -14.77
CA LYS A 59 -1.71 1.73 -15.37
C LYS A 59 -1.22 2.73 -14.32
N LEU A 60 -1.97 2.89 -13.23
CA LEU A 60 -1.62 3.77 -12.12
C LEU A 60 -0.70 3.14 -11.06
N ARG A 61 -0.35 1.86 -11.21
CA ARG A 61 0.50 1.09 -10.27
C ARG A 61 -0.04 1.12 -8.82
N ILE A 62 -1.36 1.17 -8.67
CA ILE A 62 -2.05 1.18 -7.38
C ILE A 62 -1.94 -0.20 -6.72
N GLY A 63 -1.82 -0.26 -5.40
CA GLY A 63 -1.67 -1.51 -4.65
C GLY A 63 -0.46 -2.36 -5.02
N ARG A 64 0.54 -1.77 -5.72
CA ARG A 64 1.75 -2.49 -6.14
C ARG A 64 2.58 -2.92 -4.94
N ILE A 65 2.70 -2.06 -3.92
CA ILE A 65 3.39 -2.35 -2.66
C ILE A 65 2.40 -2.92 -1.65
N LYS A 66 2.68 -4.15 -1.22
CA LYS A 66 1.89 -4.93 -0.27
C LYS A 66 2.64 -5.12 1.04
N LEU A 67 1.90 -5.39 2.09
CA LEU A 67 2.41 -5.78 3.39
C LEU A 67 2.50 -7.30 3.42
N TYR A 68 3.65 -7.80 3.85
CA TYR A 68 3.89 -9.20 4.08
C TYR A 68 4.31 -9.43 5.52
N VAL A 69 3.98 -10.60 6.04
CA VAL A 69 4.36 -11.05 7.37
C VAL A 69 5.00 -12.44 7.29
N MET A 70 6.01 -12.65 8.12
CA MET A 70 6.73 -13.92 8.29
C MET A 70 6.86 -14.22 9.77
N GLU A 71 6.54 -15.44 10.18
CA GLU A 71 6.87 -15.91 11.54
C GLU A 71 8.35 -16.24 11.58
N THR A 72 9.10 -15.60 12.47
CA THR A 72 10.55 -15.87 12.60
C THR A 72 10.81 -17.25 13.19
N LYS A 73 12.07 -17.68 13.26
CA LYS A 73 12.44 -18.88 14.02
C LYS A 73 12.16 -18.76 15.52
N HIS A 74 11.97 -17.55 16.04
CA HIS A 74 11.55 -17.32 17.41
C HIS A 74 10.02 -17.41 17.51
N PRO A 75 9.46 -18.42 18.21
CA PRO A 75 8.02 -18.61 18.28
C PRO A 75 7.31 -17.37 18.82
N GLY A 76 6.23 -16.98 18.14
CA GLY A 76 5.44 -15.80 18.51
C GLY A 76 5.96 -14.47 17.97
N TRP A 77 7.16 -14.42 17.36
CA TRP A 77 7.67 -13.22 16.73
C TRP A 77 7.40 -13.20 15.23
N PHE A 78 6.87 -12.07 14.75
CA PHE A 78 6.49 -11.86 13.37
C PHE A 78 7.23 -10.68 12.77
N ALA A 79 7.93 -10.91 11.67
CA ALA A 79 8.61 -9.89 10.88
C ALA A 79 7.67 -9.35 9.80
N PHE A 80 7.59 -8.02 9.68
CA PHE A 80 6.77 -7.32 8.69
C PHE A 80 7.63 -6.68 7.60
N TYR A 81 7.13 -6.73 6.37
CA TYR A 81 7.82 -6.25 5.18
C TYR A 81 6.86 -5.54 4.22
N LEU A 82 7.37 -4.54 3.51
CA LEU A 82 6.71 -3.92 2.37
C LEU A 82 7.43 -4.32 1.09
N ALA A 83 6.72 -4.89 0.12
CA ALA A 83 7.30 -5.30 -1.16
C ALA A 83 6.25 -5.45 -2.26
N GLU A 84 6.71 -5.61 -3.49
CA GLU A 84 5.83 -5.93 -4.63
C GLU A 84 5.49 -7.42 -4.71
N HIS A 85 6.49 -8.25 -4.41
CA HIS A 85 6.41 -9.69 -4.53
C HIS A 85 6.90 -10.38 -3.25
N SER A 86 6.27 -11.51 -2.92
CA SER A 86 6.66 -12.31 -1.75
C SER A 86 8.08 -12.89 -1.86
N LEU A 87 8.59 -13.09 -3.07
CA LEU A 87 9.96 -13.57 -3.29
C LEU A 87 11.01 -12.54 -2.83
N ASP A 88 10.74 -11.25 -3.04
CA ASP A 88 11.64 -10.18 -2.61
C ASP A 88 11.70 -10.11 -1.08
N VAL A 89 10.55 -10.33 -0.43
CA VAL A 89 10.46 -10.44 1.03
C VAL A 89 11.26 -11.63 1.54
N TYR A 90 11.09 -12.81 0.94
CA TYR A 90 11.84 -14.00 1.32
C TYR A 90 13.35 -13.77 1.22
N ARG A 91 13.82 -13.21 0.11
CA ARG A 91 15.25 -12.90 -0.11
C ARG A 91 15.79 -11.92 0.91
N LEU A 92 15.06 -10.83 1.16
CA LEU A 92 15.46 -9.81 2.14
C LEU A 92 15.52 -10.40 3.56
N HIS A 93 14.55 -11.23 3.94
CA HIS A 93 14.54 -11.88 5.25
C HIS A 93 15.73 -12.84 5.42
N GLU A 94 16.00 -13.67 4.41
CA GLU A 94 17.17 -14.58 4.42
C GLU A 94 18.49 -13.81 4.49
N GLU A 95 18.60 -12.66 3.82
CA GLU A 95 19.78 -11.79 3.87
C GLU A 95 20.02 -11.20 5.26
N LEU A 96 18.98 -10.64 5.88
CA LEU A 96 19.06 -9.95 7.17
C LEU A 96 19.23 -10.93 8.36
N PHE A 97 18.47 -12.03 8.36
CA PHE A 97 18.33 -12.89 9.55
C PHE A 97 18.93 -14.30 9.36
N ARG A 98 19.32 -14.68 8.14
CA ARG A 98 19.81 -16.04 7.82
C ARG A 98 18.81 -17.14 8.20
N GLU A 99 17.52 -16.85 8.04
CA GLU A 99 16.41 -17.76 8.34
C GLU A 99 15.76 -18.28 7.04
N PRO A 100 16.19 -19.42 6.49
CA PRO A 100 15.57 -20.01 5.30
C PRO A 100 14.29 -20.77 5.64
N GLY A 101 13.43 -20.97 4.64
CA GLY A 101 12.26 -21.88 4.72
C GLY A 101 11.05 -21.31 5.47
N VAL A 102 11.03 -20.02 5.77
CA VAL A 102 9.93 -19.36 6.46
C VAL A 102 8.78 -19.02 5.50
N LYS A 103 7.54 -19.23 5.92
CA LYS A 103 6.34 -18.97 5.12
C LYS A 103 6.04 -17.47 5.03
N VAL A 104 6.05 -16.93 3.82
CA VAL A 104 5.62 -15.55 3.55
C VAL A 104 4.09 -15.49 3.40
N THR A 105 3.44 -14.64 4.18
CA THR A 105 1.99 -14.43 4.12
C THR A 105 1.69 -12.97 3.76
N GLN A 106 0.80 -12.73 2.78
CA GLN A 106 0.33 -11.39 2.46
C GLN A 106 -0.62 -10.90 3.57
N ALA A 107 -0.40 -9.70 4.07
CA ALA A 107 -0.97 -9.18 5.30
C ALA A 107 -1.62 -7.79 5.12
N ASP A 108 -1.97 -7.38 3.90
CA ASP A 108 -2.50 -6.03 3.60
C ASP A 108 -3.64 -5.57 4.50
N ARG A 109 -4.48 -6.50 4.99
CA ARG A 109 -5.57 -6.20 5.95
C ARG A 109 -5.08 -5.60 7.27
N LEU A 110 -3.79 -5.75 7.60
CA LEU A 110 -3.17 -5.19 8.79
C LEU A 110 -2.60 -3.78 8.56
N MET A 111 -2.55 -3.29 7.31
CA MET A 111 -1.97 -1.97 6.99
C MET A 111 -2.64 -0.82 7.74
N VAL A 112 -3.95 -0.89 7.95
CA VAL A 112 -4.74 0.18 8.60
C VAL A 112 -4.59 0.21 10.12
N ARG A 113 -3.93 -0.79 10.74
CA ARG A 113 -3.80 -0.85 12.19
C ARG A 113 -2.69 0.09 12.67
N LEU A 114 -2.98 0.83 13.74
CA LEU A 114 -1.99 1.59 14.48
C LEU A 114 -1.04 0.63 15.21
N MET A 115 0.25 0.91 15.08
CA MET A 115 1.33 0.26 15.81
C MET A 115 2.23 1.33 16.42
N ALA A 116 2.68 1.09 17.65
CA ALA A 116 3.64 1.94 18.35
C ALA A 116 5.07 1.53 17.97
N CYS A 117 5.92 2.49 17.61
CA CYS A 117 7.35 2.24 17.46
C CYS A 117 7.99 2.08 18.85
N ALA A 118 8.69 0.96 19.10
CA ALA A 118 9.30 0.66 20.40
C ALA A 118 10.28 1.74 20.88
N GLU A 119 11.02 2.35 19.94
CA GLU A 119 12.07 3.33 20.25
C GLU A 119 11.51 4.72 20.60
N THR A 120 10.44 5.13 19.92
CA THR A 120 9.92 6.51 20.00
C THR A 120 8.59 6.61 20.72
N GLY A 121 7.89 5.49 20.92
CA GLY A 121 6.52 5.44 21.41
C GLY A 121 5.48 6.03 20.45
N LYS A 122 5.89 6.54 19.29
CA LYS A 122 4.99 7.14 18.31
C LYS A 122 4.11 6.06 17.68
N GLU A 123 2.81 6.30 17.68
CA GLU A 123 1.85 5.46 16.96
C GLU A 123 1.70 5.93 15.51
N GLU A 124 1.76 4.99 14.58
CA GLU A 124 1.48 5.21 13.18
C GLU A 124 0.82 3.97 12.57
N SER A 125 0.00 4.17 11.53
CA SER A 125 -0.49 3.03 10.77
C SER A 125 0.60 2.53 9.82
N LEU A 126 0.64 1.23 9.56
CA LEU A 126 1.56 0.65 8.57
C LEU A 126 1.32 1.20 7.15
N TYR A 127 0.08 1.61 6.89
CA TYR A 127 -0.31 2.29 5.67
C TYR A 127 0.34 3.68 5.53
N ASP A 128 0.31 4.50 6.59
CA ASP A 128 0.95 5.82 6.57
C ASP A 128 2.47 5.68 6.55
N TYR A 129 3.01 4.72 7.30
CA TYR A 129 4.43 4.39 7.29
C TYR A 129 4.93 4.04 5.88
N ARG A 130 4.16 3.26 5.10
CA ARG A 130 4.48 2.91 3.70
C ARG A 130 4.77 4.14 2.84
N LYS A 131 4.11 5.27 3.08
CA LYS A 131 4.31 6.52 2.30
C LYS A 131 5.68 7.15 2.54
N GLY A 132 6.30 6.91 3.70
CA GLY A 132 7.63 7.41 4.03
C GLY A 132 8.79 6.55 3.49
N VAL A 133 8.50 5.37 2.94
CA VAL A 133 9.51 4.43 2.44
C VAL A 133 9.85 4.74 0.98
N SER A 134 11.13 4.99 0.69
CA SER A 134 11.60 5.37 -0.65
C SER A 134 12.01 4.19 -1.54
N LEU A 135 12.32 3.03 -0.96
CA LEU A 135 12.85 1.87 -1.67
C LEU A 135 12.20 0.58 -1.17
N PHE A 136 11.94 -0.35 -2.09
CA PHE A 136 11.37 -1.66 -1.81
C PHE A 136 12.25 -2.78 -2.40
N PRO A 137 12.29 -3.99 -1.78
CA PRO A 137 11.59 -4.38 -0.55
C PRO A 137 12.13 -3.66 0.68
N TRP A 138 11.27 -3.50 1.70
CA TRP A 138 11.60 -2.81 2.94
C TRP A 138 11.21 -3.64 4.15
N TYR A 139 12.12 -3.74 5.12
CA TYR A 139 11.86 -4.36 6.41
C TYR A 139 11.26 -3.32 7.37
N VAL A 140 10.07 -3.61 7.89
CA VAL A 140 9.29 -2.68 8.72
C VAL A 140 9.63 -2.81 10.21
N GLY A 141 9.86 -4.04 10.67
CA GLY A 141 10.09 -4.37 12.08
C GLY A 141 9.52 -5.74 12.47
N HIS A 142 9.75 -6.13 13.72
CA HIS A 142 9.15 -7.29 14.37
C HIS A 142 8.05 -6.91 15.34
N VAL A 143 7.09 -7.80 15.51
CA VAL A 143 6.01 -7.68 16.48
C VAL A 143 5.80 -9.04 17.15
N MET A 144 5.64 -9.04 18.47
CA MET A 144 5.21 -10.23 19.21
C MET A 144 3.71 -10.48 19.02
N ALA A 145 3.30 -11.74 18.94
CA ALA A 145 1.90 -12.14 18.84
C ALA A 145 1.05 -11.47 19.92
N GLY A 146 -0.05 -10.83 19.51
CA GLY A 146 -0.97 -10.14 20.42
C GLY A 146 -0.54 -8.71 20.76
N GLU A 147 0.68 -8.30 20.41
CA GLU A 147 1.16 -6.94 20.64
C GLU A 147 0.93 -6.03 19.42
N ARG A 148 1.09 -4.72 19.66
CA ARG A 148 1.04 -3.67 18.63
C ARG A 148 2.29 -2.79 18.67
N VAL A 149 3.39 -3.35 19.17
CA VAL A 149 4.66 -2.65 19.30
C VAL A 149 5.61 -3.18 18.23
N LEU A 150 6.09 -2.28 17.38
CA LEU A 150 7.06 -2.55 16.33
C LEU A 150 8.47 -2.35 16.86
N HIS A 151 9.22 -3.44 16.89
CA HIS A 151 10.64 -3.47 17.22
C HIS A 151 11.45 -3.41 15.93
N ARG A 152 12.26 -2.36 15.79
CA ARG A 152 13.17 -2.17 14.66
C ARG A 152 14.59 -2.56 15.08
N MET A 153 15.46 -2.77 14.09
CA MET A 153 16.89 -3.05 14.31
C MET A 153 17.66 -1.73 14.41
#